data_AF-A0A952WJE0-F1
#
_entry.id   AF-A0A952WJE0-F1
#
_cell.length_a   1.000
_cell.length_b   1.000
_cell.length_c   1.000
_cell.angle_alpha   90.00
_cell.angle_beta   90.00
_cell.angle_gamma   90.00
#
_symmetry.space_group_name_H-M   'P 1'
#
loop_
_entity.id
_entity.type
_entity.pdbx_description
1 polymer ?
#
loop_
_entity_poly.entity_id
_entity_poly.type
_entity_poly.pdbx_seq_one_letter_code
_entity_poly.pdbx_strand_id
1 'polypeptide(L)'
;MSDAPQQAGKQAQTGPIAEAEVVHHISNPLVRAVAHWYARRIVNVNINIIAAGFLALVPVSICVHFIHSTKFIENAKAIAAITFVLDVVFDFSIYFCLHYLANHGPFRKFVSHNPAYRGMSFLHDAGLVQMQRAILSPMLYIIWLWVQHYLIAESSIGAGWATAIGGVIGIGTSRIVHTIWMLVEERRRHAKYVAKQSARV
;
A
#
# COMPACT_ATOMS: atom_id res chain seq x y z
N MET A 1 -38.27 -31.61 52.93
CA MET A 1 -37.11 -32.42 52.52
C MET A 1 -36.90 -32.22 51.02
N SER A 2 -36.06 -31.25 50.66
CA SER A 2 -35.14 -31.28 49.52
C SER A 2 -34.59 -29.87 49.33
N ASP A 3 -33.64 -29.52 50.21
CA ASP A 3 -32.83 -28.30 50.11
C ASP A 3 -31.87 -28.44 48.92
N ALA A 4 -32.00 -27.54 47.94
CA ALA A 4 -31.03 -27.41 46.86
C ALA A 4 -30.02 -26.30 47.22
N PRO A 5 -28.71 -26.57 47.21
CA PRO A 5 -27.72 -25.58 47.59
C PRO A 5 -27.48 -24.57 46.46
N GLN A 6 -27.52 -23.29 46.84
CA GLN A 6 -27.01 -22.17 46.06
C GLN A 6 -25.53 -22.39 45.70
N GLN A 7 -25.24 -22.59 44.41
CA GLN A 7 -23.89 -22.46 43.88
C GLN A 7 -23.57 -20.98 43.65
N ALA A 8 -23.18 -20.30 44.74
CA ALA A 8 -22.41 -19.07 44.68
C ALA A 8 -20.92 -19.44 44.59
N GLY A 9 -20.28 -19.20 43.45
CA GLY A 9 -18.86 -19.56 43.32
C GLY A 9 -18.17 -19.09 42.05
N LYS A 10 -17.37 -18.04 42.20
CA LYS A 10 -16.27 -17.60 41.32
C LYS A 10 -16.65 -16.99 39.96
N GLN A 11 -17.12 -15.74 40.03
CA GLN A 11 -16.67 -14.74 39.05
C GLN A 11 -15.16 -14.54 39.24
N ALA A 12 -14.37 -15.21 38.41
CA ALA A 12 -12.98 -14.86 38.25
C ALA A 12 -12.93 -13.46 37.62
N GLN A 13 -12.69 -12.45 38.46
CA GLN A 13 -12.18 -11.17 38.02
C GLN A 13 -10.81 -11.42 37.37
N THR A 14 -10.82 -11.77 36.09
CA THR A 14 -9.73 -11.37 35.20
C THR A 14 -9.89 -9.88 35.02
N GLY A 15 -9.38 -9.12 35.99
CA GLY A 15 -9.22 -7.68 35.83
C GLY A 15 -8.52 -7.42 34.50
N PRO A 16 -8.84 -6.32 33.81
CA PRO A 16 -8.05 -5.93 32.65
C PRO A 16 -6.63 -5.79 33.16
N ILE A 17 -5.75 -6.70 32.75
CA ILE A 17 -4.32 -6.48 32.83
C ILE A 17 -4.17 -5.23 31.98
N ALA A 18 -4.11 -4.08 32.65
CA ALA A 18 -3.62 -2.86 32.09
C ALA A 18 -2.19 -3.20 31.69
N GLU A 19 -2.03 -3.75 30.50
CA GLU A 19 -0.77 -3.71 29.78
C GLU A 19 -0.44 -2.24 29.77
N ALA A 20 0.41 -1.84 30.72
CA ALA A 20 1.02 -0.54 30.75
C ALA A 20 1.67 -0.42 29.38
N GLU A 21 0.99 0.29 28.47
CA GLU A 21 1.46 0.57 27.14
C GLU A 21 2.83 1.19 27.37
N VAL A 22 3.89 0.42 27.12
CA VAL A 22 5.26 0.88 27.25
C VAL A 22 5.41 1.92 26.15
N VAL A 23 5.04 3.16 26.46
CA VAL A 23 5.23 4.31 25.61
C VAL A 23 6.72 4.50 25.55
N HIS A 24 7.37 3.85 24.59
CA HIS A 24 8.78 4.04 24.31
C HIS A 24 8.98 5.52 24.01
N HIS A 25 9.57 6.23 24.97
CA HIS A 25 9.80 7.65 24.88
C HIS A 25 10.94 7.89 23.86
N ILE A 26 10.59 8.05 22.59
CA ILE A 26 11.55 8.39 21.54
C ILE A 26 12.09 9.80 21.85
N SER A 27 13.34 9.88 22.30
CA SER A 27 13.98 11.13 22.73
C SER A 27 14.37 12.06 21.57
N ASN A 28 14.52 11.52 20.35
CA ASN A 28 14.94 12.31 19.20
C ASN A 28 13.72 12.91 18.45
N PRO A 29 13.62 14.26 18.35
CA PRO A 29 12.49 14.93 17.71
C PRO A 29 12.38 14.62 16.21
N LEU A 30 13.50 14.35 15.53
CA LEU A 30 13.49 13.96 14.12
C LEU A 30 12.88 12.57 13.93
N VAL A 31 13.26 11.60 14.76
CA VAL A 31 12.70 10.25 14.71
C VAL A 31 11.21 10.28 15.04
N ARG A 32 10.80 11.12 15.99
CA ARG A 32 9.38 11.31 16.32
C ARG A 32 8.59 11.95 15.18
N ALA A 33 9.18 12.95 14.51
CA ALA A 33 8.59 13.55 13.32
C ALA A 33 8.45 12.49 12.22
N VAL A 34 9.52 11.79 11.84
CA VAL A 34 9.48 10.74 10.82
C VAL A 34 8.47 9.64 11.16
N ALA A 35 8.43 9.17 12.41
CA ALA A 35 7.45 8.19 12.86
C ALA A 35 6.00 8.73 12.76
N HIS A 36 5.78 10.01 13.07
CA HIS A 36 4.47 10.65 12.92
C HIS A 36 4.05 10.80 11.45
N TRP A 37 5.00 11.08 10.56
CA TRP A 37 4.75 11.09 9.12
C TRP A 37 4.47 9.67 8.60
N TYR A 38 5.24 8.67 9.01
CA TYR A 38 5.01 7.26 8.69
C TYR A 38 3.71 6.70 9.25
N ALA A 39 3.26 7.21 10.40
CA ALA A 39 1.97 6.86 10.99
C ALA A 39 0.79 7.31 10.11
N ARG A 40 0.99 8.24 9.17
CA ARG A 40 -0.02 8.55 8.16
C ARG A 40 -0.10 7.40 7.15
N ARG A 41 -1.28 6.77 7.06
CA ARG A 41 -1.60 5.71 6.09
C ARG A 41 -1.10 6.03 4.68
N ILE A 42 -1.21 7.29 4.27
CA ILE A 42 -0.76 7.78 2.95
C ILE A 42 0.74 7.56 2.72
N VAL A 43 1.57 7.87 3.71
CA VAL A 43 3.03 7.74 3.60
C VAL A 43 3.41 6.27 3.58
N ASN A 44 2.83 5.46 4.47
CA ASN A 44 3.05 4.02 4.49
C ASN A 44 2.64 3.36 3.15
N VAL A 45 1.47 3.72 2.61
CA VAL A 45 1.01 3.25 1.30
C VAL A 45 1.97 3.65 0.19
N ASN A 46 2.39 4.92 0.11
CA ASN A 46 3.32 5.36 -0.94
C ASN A 46 4.67 4.65 -0.85
N ILE A 47 5.20 4.46 0.36
CA ILE A 47 6.50 3.79 0.58
C ILE A 47 6.41 2.31 0.23
N ASN A 48 5.37 1.61 0.68
CA ASN A 48 5.17 0.21 0.32
C ASN A 48 5.04 0.03 -1.18
N ILE A 49 4.43 0.99 -1.88
CA ILE A 49 4.30 0.88 -3.33
C ILE A 49 5.62 1.18 -4.05
N ILE A 50 6.38 2.19 -3.62
CA ILE A 50 7.71 2.44 -4.17
C ILE A 50 8.60 1.22 -3.94
N ALA A 51 8.59 0.67 -2.72
CA ALA A 51 9.32 -0.54 -2.39
C ALA A 51 8.87 -1.73 -3.24
N ALA A 52 7.55 -1.97 -3.36
CA ALA A 52 7.01 -3.04 -4.20
C ALA A 52 7.45 -2.91 -5.66
N GLY A 53 7.38 -1.71 -6.24
CA GLY A 53 7.81 -1.45 -7.61
C GLY A 53 9.28 -1.79 -7.82
N PHE A 54 10.16 -1.31 -6.93
CA PHE A 54 11.59 -1.63 -7.01
C PHE A 54 11.87 -3.13 -6.79
N LEU A 55 11.17 -3.77 -5.85
CA LEU A 55 11.30 -5.20 -5.57
C LEU A 55 10.75 -6.06 -6.72
N ALA A 56 9.73 -5.61 -7.44
CA ALA A 56 9.13 -6.30 -8.58
C ALA A 56 10.02 -6.27 -9.82
N LEU A 57 10.86 -5.24 -9.99
CA LEU A 57 11.83 -5.19 -11.09
C LEU A 57 12.81 -6.38 -11.09
N VAL A 58 13.16 -6.89 -9.91
CA VAL A 58 14.09 -8.02 -9.76
C VAL A 58 13.54 -9.31 -10.39
N PRO A 59 12.39 -9.86 -9.96
CA PRO A 59 11.82 -11.06 -10.58
C PRO A 59 11.41 -10.83 -12.04
N VAL A 60 10.92 -9.65 -12.41
CA VAL A 60 10.60 -9.33 -13.80
C VAL A 60 11.84 -9.42 -14.68
N SER A 61 12.95 -8.81 -14.26
CA SER A 61 14.22 -8.86 -15.00
C SER A 61 14.74 -10.29 -15.17
N ILE A 62 14.65 -11.12 -14.12
CA ILE A 62 15.03 -12.54 -14.18
C ILE A 62 14.17 -13.29 -15.20
N CYS A 63 12.84 -13.10 -15.18
CA CYS A 63 11.94 -13.73 -16.13
C CYS A 63 12.22 -13.30 -17.58
N VAL A 64 12.45 -12.00 -17.81
CA VAL A 64 12.79 -11.47 -19.14
C VAL A 64 14.10 -12.06 -19.65
N HIS A 65 15.12 -12.14 -18.79
CA HIS A 65 16.40 -12.73 -19.14
C HIS A 65 16.27 -14.22 -19.50
N PHE A 66 15.43 -14.97 -18.78
CA PHE A 66 15.14 -16.37 -19.04
C PHE A 66 14.34 -16.59 -20.34
N ILE A 67 13.36 -15.74 -20.64
CA ILE A 67 12.60 -15.79 -21.91
C ILE A 67 13.54 -15.53 -23.10
N HIS A 68 14.45 -14.56 -22.95
CA HIS A 68 15.41 -14.24 -24.01
C HIS A 68 16.45 -15.34 -24.22
N SER A 69 16.93 -15.99 -23.14
CA SER A 69 17.93 -17.06 -23.24
C SER A 69 17.37 -18.35 -23.86
N THR A 70 16.08 -18.63 -23.66
CA THR A 70 15.43 -19.85 -24.17
C THR A 70 14.99 -19.74 -25.63
N LYS A 71 15.04 -18.55 -26.26
CA LYS A 71 14.54 -18.28 -27.63
C LYS A 71 13.11 -18.79 -27.89
N PHE A 72 12.32 -19.00 -26.84
CA PHE A 72 11.02 -19.64 -26.96
C PHE A 72 9.97 -18.72 -27.62
N ILE A 73 10.18 -17.40 -27.55
CA ILE A 73 9.27 -16.38 -28.08
C ILE A 73 10.12 -15.27 -28.71
N GLU A 74 10.13 -15.17 -30.04
CA GLU A 74 10.84 -14.10 -30.76
C GLU A 74 9.94 -12.87 -31.04
N ASN A 75 8.63 -12.99 -30.80
CA ASN A 75 7.70 -11.90 -31.04
C ASN A 75 7.82 -10.84 -29.93
N ALA A 76 8.41 -9.69 -30.27
CA ALA A 76 8.58 -8.57 -29.37
C ALA A 76 7.28 -8.12 -28.68
N LYS A 77 6.12 -8.23 -29.36
CA LYS A 77 4.82 -7.89 -28.76
C LYS A 77 4.41 -8.89 -27.68
N ALA A 78 4.70 -10.18 -27.87
CA ALA A 78 4.43 -11.21 -26.89
C ALA A 78 5.35 -11.06 -25.66
N ILE A 79 6.64 -10.77 -25.87
CA ILE A 79 7.57 -10.46 -24.77
C ILE A 79 7.05 -9.25 -23.97
N ALA A 80 6.69 -8.15 -24.64
CA ALA A 80 6.15 -6.97 -23.98
C ALA A 80 4.87 -7.26 -23.18
N ALA A 81 3.94 -8.04 -23.75
CA ALA A 81 2.71 -8.43 -23.07
C ALA A 81 2.98 -9.31 -21.84
N ILE A 82 3.89 -10.29 -21.95
CA ILE A 82 4.25 -11.16 -20.82
C ILE A 82 4.95 -10.35 -19.72
N THR A 83 5.91 -9.48 -20.07
CA THR A 83 6.59 -8.60 -19.12
C THR A 83 5.59 -7.70 -18.39
N PHE A 84 4.63 -7.13 -19.11
CA PHE A 84 3.56 -6.33 -18.51
C PHE A 84 2.72 -7.14 -17.52
N VAL A 85 2.32 -8.35 -17.89
CA VAL A 85 1.53 -9.23 -17.00
C VAL A 85 2.33 -9.61 -15.76
N LEU A 86 3.60 -9.98 -15.93
CA LEU A 86 4.49 -10.33 -14.82
C LEU A 86 4.71 -9.15 -13.88
N ASP A 87 4.93 -7.95 -14.42
CA ASP A 87 5.04 -6.72 -13.63
C ASP A 87 3.80 -6.51 -12.77
N VAL A 88 2.61 -6.55 -13.37
CA VAL A 88 1.34 -6.43 -12.63
C VAL A 88 1.19 -7.49 -11.54
N VAL A 89 1.50 -8.76 -11.84
CA VAL A 89 1.35 -9.88 -10.89
C VAL A 89 2.34 -9.78 -9.74
N PHE A 90 3.62 -9.53 -10.02
CA PHE A 90 4.64 -9.40 -8.99
C PHE A 90 4.42 -8.17 -8.13
N ASP A 91 4.05 -7.05 -8.75
CA ASP A 91 3.83 -5.80 -8.02
C ASP A 91 2.60 -5.90 -7.11
N PHE A 92 1.54 -6.59 -7.56
CA PHE A 92 0.39 -6.95 -6.73
C PHE A 92 0.77 -7.86 -5.55
N SER A 93 1.53 -8.93 -5.83
CA SER A 93 1.89 -9.95 -4.85
C SER A 93 2.84 -9.41 -3.78
N ILE A 94 3.88 -8.68 -4.20
CA ILE A 94 4.86 -8.07 -3.29
C ILE A 94 4.20 -7.00 -2.44
N TYR A 95 3.34 -6.16 -3.04
CA TYR A 95 2.57 -5.18 -2.26
C TYR A 95 1.74 -5.87 -1.16
N PHE A 96 1.05 -6.95 -1.50
CA PHE A 96 0.23 -7.68 -0.53
C PHE A 96 1.10 -8.27 0.60
N CYS A 97 2.25 -8.86 0.27
CA CYS A 97 3.20 -9.37 1.25
C CYS A 97 3.77 -8.27 2.15
N LEU A 98 4.21 -7.14 1.59
CA LEU A 98 4.72 -6.00 2.35
C LEU A 98 3.66 -5.40 3.27
N HIS A 99 2.43 -5.25 2.76
CA HIS A 99 1.32 -4.74 3.55
C HIS A 99 0.96 -5.72 4.69
N TYR A 100 0.97 -7.03 4.42
CA TYR A 100 0.75 -8.06 5.42
C TYR A 100 1.82 -8.00 6.52
N LEU A 101 3.10 -7.92 6.13
CA LEU A 101 4.23 -7.83 7.04
C LEU A 101 4.18 -6.53 7.85
N ALA A 102 3.77 -5.41 7.26
CA ALA A 102 3.61 -4.15 7.97
C ALA A 102 2.49 -4.21 9.03
N ASN A 103 1.43 -4.98 8.77
CA ASN A 103 0.26 -5.04 9.65
C ASN A 103 0.33 -6.16 10.71
N HIS A 104 1.00 -7.27 10.42
CA HIS A 104 1.15 -8.43 11.32
C HIS A 104 2.55 -8.57 11.91
N GLY A 105 3.54 -7.84 11.39
CA GLY A 105 4.92 -7.92 11.85
C GLY A 105 5.16 -7.23 13.20
N PRO A 106 6.37 -7.42 13.78
CA PRO A 106 6.75 -6.84 15.07
C PRO A 106 6.70 -5.30 15.07
N PHE A 107 6.75 -4.69 13.87
CA PHE A 107 6.69 -3.24 13.69
C PHE A 107 5.30 -2.63 13.90
N ARG A 108 4.25 -3.45 14.04
CA ARG A 108 2.87 -2.97 14.28
C ARG A 108 2.77 -1.99 15.45
N LYS A 109 3.57 -2.21 16.50
CA LYS A 109 3.59 -1.37 17.71
C LYS A 109 4.00 0.08 17.44
N PHE A 110 4.69 0.36 16.33
CA PHE A 110 5.15 1.70 15.97
C PHE A 110 4.18 2.45 15.06
N VAL A 111 3.14 1.79 14.53
CA VAL A 111 2.20 2.39 13.58
C VAL A 111 0.91 2.78 14.30
N SER A 112 0.76 4.08 14.55
CA SER A 112 -0.44 4.65 15.18
C SER A 112 -1.69 4.33 14.35
N HIS A 113 -2.64 3.60 14.96
CA HIS A 113 -3.92 3.30 14.33
C HIS A 113 -4.83 4.52 14.40
N ASN A 114 -5.12 5.13 13.25
CA ASN A 114 -6.14 6.17 13.17
C ASN A 114 -7.49 5.57 13.62
N PRO A 115 -8.14 6.09 14.67
CA PRO A 115 -9.36 5.49 15.25
C PRO A 115 -10.50 5.37 14.24
N ALA A 116 -10.50 6.19 13.18
CA ALA A 116 -11.49 6.14 12.10
C ALA A 116 -11.46 4.82 11.29
N TYR A 117 -10.39 4.03 11.40
CA TYR A 117 -10.21 2.76 10.68
C TYR A 117 -10.25 1.54 11.61
N ARG A 118 -10.55 1.72 12.90
CA ARG A 118 -10.76 0.60 13.82
C ARG A 118 -11.96 -0.23 13.34
N GLY A 119 -11.69 -1.48 12.92
CA GLY A 119 -12.71 -2.44 12.50
C GLY A 119 -12.76 -2.78 11.01
N MET A 120 -11.94 -2.14 10.16
CA MET A 120 -11.77 -2.63 8.78
C MET A 120 -10.87 -3.88 8.76
N SER A 121 -11.28 -4.91 8.02
CA SER A 121 -10.43 -6.08 7.80
C SER A 121 -9.23 -5.69 6.92
N PHE A 122 -8.09 -6.34 7.19
CA PHE A 122 -6.86 -6.15 6.41
C PHE A 122 -7.08 -6.34 4.90
N LEU A 123 -7.79 -7.40 4.52
CA LEU A 123 -8.10 -7.69 3.12
C LEU A 123 -8.94 -6.60 2.46
N HIS A 124 -9.90 -6.03 3.20
CA HIS A 124 -10.73 -4.95 2.69
C HIS A 124 -9.92 -3.67 2.49
N ASP A 125 -8.99 -3.34 3.40
CA ASP A 125 -8.14 -2.15 3.24
C ASP A 125 -7.16 -2.30 2.07
N ALA A 126 -6.47 -3.44 1.99
CA ALA A 126 -5.54 -3.75 0.91
C ALA A 126 -6.24 -3.79 -0.45
N GLY A 127 -7.40 -4.44 -0.51
CA GLY A 127 -8.21 -4.56 -1.73
C GLY A 127 -8.72 -3.21 -2.23
N LEU A 128 -9.15 -2.32 -1.33
CA LEU A 128 -9.53 -0.96 -1.71
C LEU A 128 -8.37 -0.18 -2.33
N VAL A 129 -7.18 -0.25 -1.73
CA VAL A 129 -6.00 0.45 -2.27
C VAL A 129 -5.59 -0.13 -3.61
N GLN A 130 -5.60 -1.45 -3.78
CA GLN A 130 -5.29 -2.11 -5.05
C GLN A 130 -6.32 -1.78 -6.13
N MET A 131 -7.61 -1.75 -5.80
CA MET A 131 -8.66 -1.35 -6.73
C MET A 131 -8.46 0.10 -7.20
N GLN A 132 -8.18 1.03 -6.28
CA GLN A 132 -7.84 2.40 -6.65
C GLN A 132 -6.63 2.45 -7.59
N ARG A 133 -5.61 1.62 -7.34
CA ARG A 133 -4.42 1.52 -8.19
C ARG A 133 -4.74 0.95 -9.57
N ALA A 134 -5.59 -0.06 -9.64
CA ALA A 134 -6.05 -0.65 -10.89
C ALA A 134 -6.86 0.34 -11.72
N ILE A 135 -7.65 1.20 -11.08
CA ILE A 135 -8.38 2.28 -11.76
C ILE A 135 -7.43 3.36 -12.30
N LEU A 136 -6.33 3.64 -11.61
CA LEU A 136 -5.34 4.64 -12.02
C LEU A 136 -4.29 4.12 -13.00
N SER A 137 -4.18 2.79 -13.20
CA SER A 137 -3.17 2.21 -14.09
C SER A 137 -3.34 2.61 -15.56
N PRO A 138 -4.55 2.71 -16.15
CA PRO A 138 -4.69 3.15 -17.54
C PRO A 138 -4.17 4.58 -17.73
N MET A 139 -4.41 5.46 -16.75
CA MET A 139 -3.90 6.83 -16.77
C MET A 139 -2.37 6.85 -16.71
N LEU A 140 -1.75 6.00 -15.88
CA LEU A 140 -0.29 5.86 -15.84
C LEU A 140 0.26 5.48 -17.22
N TYR A 141 -0.31 4.44 -17.86
CA TYR A 141 0.18 3.98 -19.16
C TYR A 141 -0.06 5.00 -20.27
N ILE A 142 -1.19 5.70 -20.27
CA ILE A 142 -1.45 6.79 -21.24
C ILE A 142 -0.37 7.87 -21.11
N ILE A 143 -0.10 8.36 -19.90
CA ILE A 143 0.90 9.41 -19.69
C ILE A 143 2.29 8.91 -20.06
N TRP A 144 2.65 7.71 -19.61
CA TRP A 144 3.96 7.12 -19.89
C TRP A 144 4.19 6.96 -21.40
N LEU A 145 3.29 6.27 -22.10
CA LEU A 145 3.43 6.01 -23.53
C LEU A 145 3.40 7.31 -24.34
N TRP A 146 2.58 8.28 -23.95
CA TRP A 146 2.51 9.58 -24.60
C TRP A 146 3.83 10.36 -24.46
N VAL A 147 4.38 10.46 -23.24
CA VAL A 147 5.68 11.13 -23.01
C VAL A 147 6.81 10.42 -23.75
N GLN A 148 6.84 9.08 -23.69
CA GLN A 148 7.85 8.30 -24.39
C GLN A 148 7.79 8.53 -25.90
N HIS A 149 6.59 8.50 -26.49
CA HIS A 149 6.40 8.75 -27.91
C HIS A 149 6.85 10.17 -28.31
N TYR A 150 6.48 11.18 -27.51
CA TYR A 150 6.87 12.57 -27.73
C TYR A 150 8.39 12.77 -27.69
N LEU A 151 9.09 12.21 -26.69
CA LEU A 151 10.55 12.33 -26.57
C LEU A 151 11.31 11.61 -27.69
N ILE A 152 10.78 10.48 -28.18
CA ILE A 152 11.36 9.76 -29.31
C ILE A 152 11.15 10.55 -30.61
N ALA A 153 9.96 11.10 -30.82
CA ALA A 153 9.61 11.81 -32.05
C ALA A 153 10.30 13.18 -32.17
N GLU A 154 10.31 13.97 -31.10
CA GLU A 154 10.72 15.38 -31.16
C GLU A 154 12.15 15.63 -30.67
N SER A 155 12.65 14.80 -29.74
CA SER A 155 13.90 15.11 -29.01
C SER A 155 15.08 14.23 -29.43
N SER A 156 14.89 13.27 -30.34
CA SER A 156 15.89 12.25 -30.71
C SER A 156 16.49 11.49 -29.52
N ILE A 157 15.80 11.49 -28.37
CA ILE A 157 16.25 10.80 -27.18
C ILE A 157 16.11 9.30 -27.42
N GLY A 158 17.18 8.55 -27.11
CA GLY A 158 17.18 7.09 -27.25
C GLY A 158 16.02 6.44 -26.48
N ALA A 159 15.44 5.39 -27.06
CA ALA A 159 14.22 4.75 -26.53
C ALA A 159 14.33 4.36 -25.04
N GLY A 160 15.51 3.95 -24.58
CA GLY A 160 15.74 3.63 -23.16
C GLY A 160 15.51 4.83 -22.22
N TRP A 161 16.11 5.98 -22.54
CA TRP A 161 15.95 7.20 -21.74
C TRP A 161 14.55 7.78 -21.85
N ALA A 162 13.94 7.77 -23.03
CA ALA A 162 12.56 8.20 -23.22
C ALA A 162 11.58 7.34 -22.39
N THR A 163 11.80 6.03 -22.36
CA THR A 163 11.03 5.08 -21.54
C THR A 163 11.19 5.39 -20.05
N ALA A 164 12.43 5.60 -19.59
CA ALA A 164 12.70 5.91 -18.18
C ALA A 164 12.05 7.24 -17.74
N ILE A 165 12.20 8.30 -18.53
CA ILE A 165 11.61 9.62 -18.25
C ILE A 165 10.08 9.54 -18.25
N GLY A 166 9.49 8.94 -19.28
CA GLY A 166 8.06 8.74 -19.37
C GLY A 166 7.51 7.92 -18.19
N GLY A 167 8.24 6.88 -17.78
CA GLY A 167 7.88 6.04 -16.64
C GLY A 167 7.89 6.82 -15.33
N VAL A 168 8.94 7.61 -15.07
CA VAL A 168 9.03 8.48 -13.88
C VAL A 168 7.88 9.49 -13.85
N ILE A 169 7.57 10.14 -14.97
CA ILE A 169 6.48 11.12 -15.06
C ILE A 169 5.11 10.43 -14.87
N GLY A 170 4.87 9.30 -15.53
CA GLY A 170 3.62 8.55 -15.39
C GLY A 170 3.39 8.05 -13.96
N ILE A 171 4.43 7.48 -13.33
CA ILE A 171 4.38 7.06 -11.94
C ILE A 171 4.13 8.27 -11.04
N GLY A 172 4.90 9.35 -11.18
CA GLY A 172 4.75 10.57 -10.38
C GLY A 172 3.32 11.14 -10.44
N THR A 173 2.78 11.33 -11.65
CA THR A 173 1.43 11.86 -11.83
C THR A 173 0.37 10.93 -11.24
N SER A 174 0.45 9.62 -11.50
CA SER A 174 -0.50 8.66 -10.93
C SER A 174 -0.49 8.66 -9.40
N ARG A 175 0.68 8.83 -8.78
CA ARG A 175 0.86 8.88 -7.32
C ARG A 175 0.29 10.15 -6.72
N ILE A 176 0.47 11.29 -7.38
CA ILE A 176 -0.11 12.57 -6.93
C ILE A 176 -1.63 12.47 -6.94
N VAL A 177 -2.23 11.99 -8.03
CA VAL A 177 -3.69 11.80 -8.13
C VAL A 177 -4.19 10.82 -7.07
N HIS A 178 -3.52 9.68 -6.89
CA HIS A 178 -3.87 8.70 -5.87
C HIS A 178 -3.80 9.29 -4.45
N THR A 179 -2.76 10.06 -4.15
CA THR A 179 -2.58 10.71 -2.85
C THR A 179 -3.69 11.74 -2.57
N ILE A 180 -4.03 12.56 -3.57
CA ILE A 180 -5.14 13.52 -3.46
C ILE A 180 -6.45 12.79 -3.21
N TRP A 181 -6.72 11.71 -3.94
CA TRP A 181 -7.92 10.89 -3.71
C TRP A 181 -7.94 10.36 -2.27
N MET A 182 -6.86 9.72 -1.80
CA MET A 182 -6.81 9.20 -0.43
C MET A 182 -7.03 10.29 0.63
N LEU A 183 -6.47 11.49 0.45
CA LEU A 183 -6.69 12.62 1.34
C LEU A 183 -8.16 13.08 1.36
N VAL A 184 -8.79 13.14 0.19
CA VAL A 184 -10.22 13.49 0.09
C VAL A 184 -11.08 12.43 0.76
N GLU A 185 -10.76 11.15 0.58
CA GLU A 185 -11.48 10.05 1.19
C GLU A 185 -11.33 10.03 2.72
N GLU A 186 -10.12 10.27 3.23
CA GLU A 186 -9.85 10.39 4.66
C GLU A 186 -10.67 11.51 5.29
N ARG A 187 -10.68 12.70 4.67
CA ARG A 187 -11.49 13.84 5.12
C ARG A 187 -12.98 13.50 5.16
N ARG A 188 -13.50 12.83 4.13
CA ARG A 188 -14.91 12.39 4.07
C ARG A 188 -15.25 11.39 5.16
N ARG A 189 -14.37 10.42 5.43
CA ARG A 189 -14.58 9.42 6.50
C ARG A 189 -14.51 10.05 7.88
N HIS A 190 -13.59 10.98 8.09
CA HIS A 190 -13.47 11.73 9.35
C HIS A 190 -14.72 12.59 9.62
N ALA A 191 -15.23 13.30 8.62
CA ALA A 191 -16.47 14.07 8.75
C ALA A 191 -17.66 13.19 9.14
N LYS A 192 -17.79 12.01 8.54
CA LYS A 192 -18.84 11.03 8.90
C LYS A 192 -18.68 10.49 10.33
N TYR A 193 -17.45 10.28 10.78
CA TYR A 193 -17.17 9.83 12.14
C TYR A 193 -17.58 10.89 13.17
N VAL A 194 -17.19 12.15 12.96
CA VAL A 194 -17.55 13.27 13.85
C VAL A 194 -19.07 13.44 13.91
N ALA A 195 -19.77 13.42 12.76
CA ALA A 195 -21.23 13.52 12.72
C ALA A 195 -21.93 12.39 13.50
N LYS A 196 -21.42 11.15 13.42
CA LYS A 196 -21.95 10.01 14.19
C LYS A 196 -21.69 10.14 15.69
N GLN A 197 -20.57 10.73 16.11
CA GLN A 197 -20.33 11.00 17.53
C GLN A 197 -21.27 12.09 18.05
N SER A 198 -21.47 13.18 17.30
CA SER A 198 -22.37 14.26 17.68
C SER A 198 -23.83 13.81 17.82
N ALA A 199 -24.27 12.84 17.02
CA ALA A 199 -25.64 12.30 17.10
C ALA A 199 -25.88 11.34 18.28
N ARG A 200 -24.83 10.96 19.03
CA ARG A 200 -24.93 10.07 20.19
C ARG A 200 -24.92 10.80 21.53
N VAL A 201 -24.63 12.11 21.51
CA VAL A 201 -24.66 13.00 22.68
C VAL A 201 -26.03 13.67 22.72
#